data_AF-A0A257A1S2-F1
#
_entry.id   AF-A0A257A1S2-F1
#
_cell.length_a   1.000
_cell.length_b   1.000
_cell.length_c   1.000
_cell.angle_alpha   90.00
_cell.angle_beta   90.00
_cell.angle_gamma   90.00
#
_symmetry.space_group_name_H-M   'P 1'
#
loop_
_entity.id
_entity.type
_entity.pdbx_description
1 polymer ?
#
loop_
_entity_poly.entity_id
_entity_poly.type
_entity_poly.pdbx_seq_one_letter_code
_entity_poly.pdbx_strand_id
1 'polypeptide(L)'
;MGSVLHSIKEIISFITAIFILIALLLLLGYMGYSLIYVAPYIGEKDFLIPIYIAIPFPILLFFLQGITAYAWYVFLATAIGISGTLIILTGAIPYFKDFVRNPFSYKHNSFQELSEMFTLNIFFSMLVVMLLWLTGYRPQTPGIGELPLWNQMLQLLHASVYEEVITRTIFLGIPVFAIYFLRGEKISPLKILGGYGKITHIEGIFILVSASIFAAAHVPAWDVWKIAPTFVGGLLLGYLYIRYGIHASIMMHFLTDFISIPMALSSELQIVLGLLMIYFALVGFVFFISYAIRAYHYISPKKPEPVKIIKEEPSSWINMTCPNCGGRVFQYVDENTLRCVNCGTIIKLNEEKDDRLELP
;
A
#
# COMPACT_ATOMS: atom_id res chain seq x y z
N MET A 1 7.84 9.79 25.25
CA MET A 1 6.76 9.04 24.57
C MET A 1 7.15 8.49 23.19
N GLY A 2 8.21 8.98 22.52
CA GLY A 2 8.62 8.48 21.20
C GLY A 2 9.17 7.05 21.14
N SER A 3 9.81 6.52 22.20
CA SER A 3 10.41 5.17 22.13
C SER A 3 9.40 4.03 22.22
N VAL A 4 8.41 4.12 23.13
CA VAL A 4 7.43 3.03 23.36
C VAL A 4 6.48 2.86 22.18
N LEU A 5 5.93 3.96 21.64
CA LEU A 5 5.03 3.90 20.48
C LEU A 5 5.75 3.36 19.24
N HIS A 6 7.03 3.69 19.08
CA HIS A 6 7.86 3.19 17.99
C HIS A 6 8.09 1.68 18.08
N SER A 7 8.50 1.18 19.24
CA SER A 7 8.69 -0.26 19.47
C SER A 7 7.38 -1.05 19.35
N ILE A 8 6.26 -0.52 19.84
CA ILE A 8 4.94 -1.13 19.66
C ILE A 8 4.59 -1.22 18.17
N LYS A 9 4.79 -0.14 17.41
CA LYS A 9 4.53 -0.12 15.96
C LYS A 9 5.35 -1.18 15.24
N GLU A 10 6.62 -1.35 15.60
CA GLU A 10 7.50 -2.34 14.96
C GLU A 10 7.08 -3.78 15.24
N ILE A 11 6.73 -4.10 16.49
CA ILE A 11 6.22 -5.43 16.86
C ILE A 11 4.91 -5.72 16.13
N ILE A 12 3.98 -4.77 16.13
CA ILE A 12 2.70 -4.90 15.41
C ILE A 12 2.95 -5.08 13.91
N SER A 13 3.86 -4.29 13.32
CA SER A 13 4.21 -4.40 11.90
C SER A 13 4.78 -5.77 11.56
N PHE A 14 5.64 -6.33 12.41
CA PHE A 14 6.21 -7.65 12.21
C PHE A 14 5.16 -8.77 12.29
N ILE A 15 4.31 -8.77 13.32
CA ILE A 15 3.22 -9.75 13.45
C ILE A 15 2.25 -9.65 12.26
N THR A 16 1.94 -8.41 11.85
CA THR A 16 1.10 -8.14 10.67
C THR A 16 1.73 -8.71 9.41
N ALA A 17 3.04 -8.51 9.21
CA ALA A 17 3.76 -9.03 8.06
C ALA A 17 3.72 -10.56 7.99
N ILE A 18 3.76 -11.26 9.13
CA ILE A 18 3.58 -12.73 9.18
C ILE A 18 2.18 -13.11 8.71
N PHE A 19 1.14 -12.49 9.27
CA PHE A 19 -0.24 -12.81 8.88
C PHE A 19 -0.55 -12.45 7.43
N ILE A 20 0.00 -11.35 6.91
CA ILE A 20 -0.13 -10.98 5.51
C ILE A 20 0.60 -11.97 4.61
N LEU A 21 1.78 -12.48 5.01
CA LEU A 21 2.46 -13.51 4.24
C LEU A 21 1.62 -14.80 4.18
N ILE A 22 1.07 -15.23 5.31
CA ILE A 22 0.22 -16.42 5.38
C ILE A 22 -1.03 -16.23 4.51
N ALA A 23 -1.72 -15.10 4.64
CA ALA A 23 -2.88 -14.76 3.82
C ALA A 23 -2.52 -14.74 2.34
N LEU A 24 -1.41 -14.09 1.96
CA LEU A 24 -0.97 -14.02 0.57
C LEU A 24 -0.69 -15.41 -0.02
N LEU A 25 0.03 -16.28 0.71
CA LEU A 25 0.29 -17.65 0.27
C LEU A 25 -1.00 -18.46 0.12
N LEU A 26 -1.94 -18.31 1.05
CA LEU A 26 -3.26 -18.94 0.99
C LEU A 26 -4.01 -18.48 -0.27
N LEU A 27 -4.09 -17.16 -0.51
CA LEU A 27 -4.82 -16.62 -1.66
C LEU A 27 -4.17 -16.99 -3.00
N LEU A 28 -2.84 -17.02 -3.09
CA LEU A 28 -2.15 -17.52 -4.27
C LEU A 28 -2.45 -19.00 -4.53
N GLY A 29 -2.58 -19.81 -3.47
CA GLY A 29 -3.07 -21.19 -3.57
C GLY A 29 -4.50 -21.28 -4.10
N TYR A 30 -5.42 -20.47 -3.57
CA TYR A 30 -6.82 -20.43 -4.04
C TYR A 30 -6.95 -19.89 -5.47
N MET A 31 -6.08 -18.98 -5.89
CA MET A 31 -5.98 -18.54 -7.28
C MET A 31 -5.49 -19.68 -8.19
N GLY A 32 -4.51 -20.48 -7.75
CA GLY A 32 -4.10 -21.68 -8.49
C GLY A 32 -5.25 -22.70 -8.62
N TYR A 33 -6.00 -22.90 -7.53
CA TYR A 33 -7.20 -23.75 -7.53
C TYR A 33 -8.30 -23.20 -8.44
N SER A 34 -8.52 -21.89 -8.47
CA SER A 34 -9.60 -21.28 -9.25
C SER A 34 -9.46 -21.51 -10.75
N LEU A 35 -8.22 -21.65 -11.27
CA LEU A 35 -7.97 -22.01 -12.67
C LEU A 35 -8.65 -23.32 -13.08
N ILE A 36 -8.65 -24.31 -12.18
CA ILE A 36 -9.26 -25.62 -12.42
C ILE A 36 -10.76 -25.55 -12.12
N TYR A 37 -11.15 -24.85 -11.04
CA TYR A 37 -12.54 -24.71 -10.62
C TYR A 37 -13.42 -24.01 -11.66
N VAL A 38 -12.88 -22.98 -12.32
CA VAL A 38 -13.62 -22.15 -13.29
C VAL A 38 -13.74 -22.83 -14.66
N ALA A 39 -12.83 -23.74 -15.01
CA ALA A 39 -12.75 -24.35 -16.34
C ALA A 39 -14.02 -25.10 -16.81
N PRO A 40 -14.77 -25.83 -15.96
CA PRO A 40 -16.02 -26.47 -16.38
C PRO A 40 -17.12 -25.51 -16.82
N TYR A 41 -17.06 -24.24 -16.40
CA TYR A 41 -18.08 -23.23 -16.65
C TYR A 41 -17.84 -22.40 -17.91
N ILE A 42 -16.79 -22.70 -18.69
CA ILE A 42 -16.44 -21.96 -19.91
C ILE A 42 -17.60 -21.93 -20.93
N GLY A 43 -18.44 -22.98 -20.96
CA GLY A 43 -19.59 -23.05 -21.86
C GLY A 43 -20.84 -22.29 -21.37
N GLU A 44 -20.83 -21.77 -20.15
CA GLU A 44 -21.98 -21.06 -19.59
C GLU A 44 -22.19 -19.71 -20.26
N LYS A 45 -23.46 -19.33 -20.47
CA LYS A 45 -23.82 -18.05 -21.12
C LYS A 45 -23.33 -16.84 -20.34
N ASP A 46 -23.24 -16.98 -19.02
CA ASP A 46 -22.83 -15.92 -18.11
C ASP A 46 -21.31 -15.89 -17.88
N PHE A 47 -20.54 -16.71 -18.60
CA PHE A 47 -19.08 -16.68 -18.59
C PHE A 47 -18.56 -15.48 -19.39
N LEU A 48 -18.76 -14.30 -18.84
CA LEU A 48 -18.51 -13.01 -19.49
C LEU A 48 -17.52 -12.19 -18.70
N ILE A 49 -16.44 -11.74 -19.34
CA ILE A 49 -15.49 -10.77 -18.75
C ILE A 49 -15.68 -9.43 -19.46
N PRO A 50 -16.10 -8.37 -18.75
CA PRO A 50 -16.29 -7.05 -19.34
C PRO A 50 -14.94 -6.39 -19.61
N ILE A 51 -14.72 -5.94 -20.84
CA ILE A 51 -13.60 -5.06 -21.20
C ILE A 51 -14.14 -3.65 -21.29
N TYR A 52 -13.60 -2.76 -20.47
CA TYR A 52 -14.10 -1.40 -20.30
C TYR A 52 -12.97 -0.39 -20.07
N ILE A 53 -13.24 0.90 -20.28
CA ILE A 53 -12.33 1.99 -19.88
C ILE A 53 -13.01 2.84 -18.80
N ALA A 54 -12.24 3.40 -17.86
CA ALA A 54 -12.77 4.22 -16.77
C ALA A 54 -12.53 5.72 -17.05
N ILE A 55 -13.54 6.46 -17.55
CA ILE A 55 -13.46 7.91 -17.80
C ILE A 55 -14.81 8.60 -17.53
N PRO A 56 -15.02 9.21 -16.35
CA PRO A 56 -14.55 8.73 -15.04
C PRO A 56 -15.33 7.48 -14.57
N PHE A 57 -16.40 7.12 -15.29
CA PHE A 57 -17.21 5.93 -15.05
C PHE A 57 -16.79 4.80 -16.01
N PRO A 58 -17.12 3.53 -15.70
CA PRO A 58 -16.85 2.41 -16.59
C PRO A 58 -17.68 2.54 -17.87
N ILE A 59 -17.00 2.64 -19.00
CA ILE A 59 -17.61 2.58 -20.34
C ILE A 59 -17.28 1.21 -20.89
N LEU A 60 -18.28 0.32 -20.89
CA LEU A 60 -18.16 -1.01 -21.47
C LEU A 60 -17.86 -0.91 -22.96
N LEU A 61 -16.83 -1.62 -23.42
CA LEU A 61 -16.46 -1.72 -24.82
C LEU A 61 -17.05 -3.00 -25.43
N PHE A 62 -16.78 -4.15 -24.80
CA PHE A 62 -17.29 -5.45 -25.22
C PHE A 62 -17.11 -6.48 -24.08
N PHE A 63 -17.65 -7.69 -24.29
CA PHE A 63 -17.42 -8.83 -23.40
C PHE A 63 -16.53 -9.87 -24.09
N LEU A 64 -15.57 -10.41 -23.35
CA LEU A 64 -14.93 -11.68 -23.69
C LEU A 64 -15.85 -12.83 -23.25
N GLN A 65 -15.87 -13.92 -24.01
CA GLN A 65 -16.76 -15.06 -23.74
C GLN A 65 -16.05 -16.39 -23.99
N GLY A 66 -16.52 -17.44 -23.32
CA GLY A 66 -16.02 -18.79 -23.52
C GLY A 66 -14.50 -18.90 -23.42
N ILE A 67 -13.87 -19.55 -24.39
CA ILE A 67 -12.43 -19.84 -24.34
C ILE A 67 -11.56 -18.58 -24.32
N THR A 68 -12.01 -17.47 -24.93
CA THR A 68 -11.24 -16.21 -24.92
C THR A 68 -11.27 -15.54 -23.55
N ALA A 69 -12.42 -15.58 -22.87
CA ALA A 69 -12.53 -15.15 -21.47
C ALA A 69 -11.67 -16.02 -20.55
N TYR A 70 -11.64 -17.34 -20.76
CA TYR A 70 -10.81 -18.22 -19.94
C TYR A 70 -9.31 -18.01 -20.18
N ALA A 71 -8.88 -17.82 -21.43
CA ALA A 71 -7.50 -17.47 -21.75
C ALA A 71 -7.09 -16.14 -21.09
N TRP A 72 -8.00 -15.15 -21.08
CA TRP A 72 -7.81 -13.90 -20.36
C TRP A 72 -7.70 -14.12 -18.85
N TYR A 73 -8.56 -14.97 -18.27
CA TYR A 73 -8.49 -15.36 -16.85
C TYR A 73 -7.13 -15.98 -16.47
N VAL A 74 -6.61 -16.89 -17.30
CA VAL A 74 -5.27 -17.48 -17.12
C VAL A 74 -4.17 -16.43 -17.19
N PHE A 75 -4.28 -15.46 -18.12
CA PHE A 75 -3.34 -14.35 -18.21
C PHE A 75 -3.33 -13.50 -16.92
N LEU A 76 -4.52 -13.16 -16.39
CA LEU A 76 -4.64 -12.40 -15.14
C LEU A 76 -4.04 -13.16 -13.95
N ALA A 77 -4.32 -14.47 -13.86
CA ALA A 77 -3.76 -15.32 -12.80
C ALA A 77 -2.23 -15.40 -12.90
N THR A 78 -1.70 -15.44 -14.12
CA THR A 78 -0.25 -15.40 -14.37
C THR A 78 0.34 -14.07 -13.93
N ALA A 79 -0.30 -12.94 -14.24
CA ALA A 79 0.14 -11.61 -13.81
C ALA A 79 0.16 -11.48 -12.27
N ILE A 80 -0.83 -12.04 -11.59
CA ILE A 80 -0.88 -12.11 -10.12
C ILE A 80 0.24 -13.03 -9.60
N GLY A 81 0.43 -14.22 -10.18
CA GLY A 81 1.49 -15.15 -9.78
C GLY A 81 2.89 -14.56 -9.91
N ILE A 82 3.17 -13.83 -11.00
CA ILE A 82 4.42 -13.08 -11.18
C ILE A 82 4.54 -11.98 -10.13
N SER A 83 3.49 -11.20 -9.92
CA SER A 83 3.50 -10.09 -8.96
C SER A 83 3.70 -10.57 -7.52
N GLY A 84 3.06 -11.66 -7.13
CA GLY A 84 3.23 -12.31 -5.82
C GLY A 84 4.65 -12.85 -5.65
N THR A 85 5.18 -13.50 -6.67
CA THR A 85 6.58 -13.97 -6.70
C THR A 85 7.55 -12.81 -6.50
N LEU A 86 7.35 -11.69 -7.21
CA LEU A 86 8.18 -10.49 -7.06
C LEU A 86 8.10 -9.93 -5.64
N ILE A 87 6.90 -9.75 -5.08
CA ILE A 87 6.73 -9.27 -3.69
C ILE A 87 7.42 -10.20 -2.68
N ILE A 88 7.33 -11.51 -2.86
CA ILE A 88 7.98 -12.47 -1.96
C ILE A 88 9.51 -12.38 -2.08
N LEU A 89 10.04 -12.45 -3.31
CA LEU A 89 11.49 -12.51 -3.54
C LEU A 89 12.20 -11.19 -3.23
N THR A 90 11.62 -10.05 -3.60
CA THR A 90 12.25 -8.73 -3.44
C THR A 90 11.80 -7.99 -2.19
N GLY A 91 10.72 -8.42 -1.54
CA GLY A 91 10.14 -7.77 -0.35
C GLY A 91 10.18 -8.68 0.87
N ALA A 92 9.39 -9.76 0.88
CA ALA A 92 9.18 -10.58 2.07
C ALA A 92 10.46 -11.32 2.53
N ILE A 93 11.17 -12.00 1.64
CA ILE A 93 12.40 -12.72 1.99
C ILE A 93 13.47 -11.76 2.56
N PRO A 94 13.78 -10.62 1.91
CA PRO A 94 14.68 -9.62 2.48
C PRO A 94 14.19 -9.07 3.82
N TYR A 95 12.89 -8.80 3.96
CA TYR A 95 12.29 -8.31 5.20
C TYR A 95 12.59 -9.23 6.39
N PHE A 96 12.24 -10.51 6.27
CA PHE A 96 12.41 -11.47 7.36
C PHE A 96 13.90 -11.75 7.65
N LYS A 97 14.74 -11.79 6.60
CA LYS A 97 16.19 -11.94 6.76
C LYS A 97 16.82 -10.76 7.52
N ASP A 98 16.43 -9.53 7.18
CA ASP A 98 16.92 -8.33 7.85
C ASP A 98 16.39 -8.26 9.30
N PHE A 99 15.13 -8.63 9.54
CA PHE A 99 14.55 -8.65 10.89
C PHE A 99 15.26 -9.65 11.82
N VAL A 100 15.61 -10.84 11.32
CA VAL A 100 16.36 -11.83 12.13
C VAL A 100 17.76 -11.34 12.49
N ARG A 101 18.41 -10.61 11.58
CA ARG A 101 19.77 -10.08 11.80
C ARG A 101 19.79 -8.88 12.73
N ASN A 102 18.85 -7.96 12.52
CA ASN A 102 18.74 -6.72 13.26
C ASN A 102 17.26 -6.48 13.62
N PRO A 103 16.77 -7.14 14.69
CA PRO A 103 15.44 -6.90 15.21
C PRO A 103 15.28 -5.40 15.49
N PHE A 104 14.10 -4.85 15.20
CA PHE A 104 13.81 -3.41 15.37
C PHE A 104 14.58 -2.47 14.42
N SER A 105 15.29 -2.98 13.41
CA SER A 105 15.77 -2.14 12.31
C SER A 105 14.68 -1.98 11.24
N TYR A 106 13.80 -1.01 11.45
CA TYR A 106 12.71 -0.74 10.52
C TYR A 106 13.25 -0.21 9.18
N LYS A 107 13.07 -0.97 8.10
CA LYS A 107 13.42 -0.58 6.73
C LYS A 107 12.21 -0.72 5.81
N HIS A 108 11.75 0.40 5.27
CA HIS A 108 10.70 0.43 4.26
C HIS A 108 11.09 -0.41 3.03
N ASN A 109 10.30 -1.45 2.76
CA ASN A 109 10.34 -2.21 1.53
C ASN A 109 8.93 -2.50 1.01
N SER A 110 8.83 -3.06 -0.20
CA SER A 110 7.55 -3.27 -0.87
C SER A 110 6.57 -4.11 -0.06
N PHE A 111 7.03 -5.18 0.58
CA PHE A 111 6.17 -6.10 1.34
C PHE A 111 5.68 -5.49 2.65
N GLN A 112 6.55 -4.81 3.39
CA GLN A 112 6.18 -4.15 4.63
C GLN A 112 5.17 -3.03 4.35
N GLU A 113 5.43 -2.19 3.36
CA GLU A 113 4.51 -1.10 3.02
C GLU A 113 3.19 -1.64 2.48
N LEU A 114 3.19 -2.69 1.67
CA LEU A 114 1.97 -3.38 1.26
C LEU A 114 1.16 -3.86 2.48
N SER A 115 1.82 -4.44 3.48
CA SER A 115 1.16 -4.91 4.71
C SER A 115 0.54 -3.77 5.52
N GLU A 116 1.26 -2.66 5.69
CA GLU A 116 0.75 -1.47 6.39
C GLU A 116 -0.40 -0.82 5.62
N MET A 117 -0.25 -0.65 4.29
CA MET A 117 -1.28 -0.03 3.45
C MET A 117 -2.54 -0.91 3.38
N PHE A 118 -2.40 -2.24 3.32
CA PHE A 118 -3.54 -3.15 3.34
C PHE A 118 -4.33 -3.03 4.65
N THR A 119 -3.66 -3.14 5.81
CA THR A 119 -4.35 -3.01 7.11
C THR A 119 -4.99 -1.63 7.29
N LEU A 120 -4.32 -0.56 6.84
CA LEU A 120 -4.89 0.79 6.81
C LEU A 120 -6.16 0.86 5.94
N ASN A 121 -6.14 0.23 4.76
CA ASN A 121 -7.28 0.18 3.85
C ASN A 121 -8.48 -0.55 4.48
N ILE A 122 -8.23 -1.68 5.16
CA ILE A 122 -9.27 -2.44 5.87
C ILE A 122 -9.87 -1.60 7.00
N PHE A 123 -9.03 -0.99 7.84
CA PHE A 123 -9.51 -0.10 8.91
C PHE A 123 -10.38 1.04 8.35
N PHE A 124 -9.89 1.76 7.35
CA PHE A 124 -10.61 2.91 6.81
C PHE A 124 -11.95 2.49 6.17
N SER A 125 -11.95 1.37 5.45
CA SER A 125 -13.17 0.83 4.84
C SER A 125 -14.20 0.45 5.91
N MET A 126 -13.78 -0.22 6.99
CA MET A 126 -14.66 -0.55 8.11
C MET A 126 -15.16 0.70 8.84
N LEU A 127 -14.29 1.69 9.06
CA LEU A 127 -14.66 2.96 9.68
C LEU A 127 -15.79 3.65 8.91
N VAL A 128 -15.68 3.75 7.58
CA VAL A 128 -16.74 4.37 6.77
C VAL A 128 -18.06 3.60 6.91
N VAL A 129 -18.03 2.27 6.81
CA VAL A 129 -19.24 1.44 6.96
C VAL A 129 -19.87 1.63 8.34
N MET A 130 -19.07 1.64 9.41
CA MET A 130 -19.55 1.85 10.77
C MET A 130 -20.17 3.25 10.95
N LEU A 131 -19.54 4.29 10.40
CA LEU A 131 -20.09 5.65 10.46
C LEU A 131 -21.43 5.77 9.73
N LEU A 132 -21.57 5.11 8.58
CA LEU A 132 -22.82 5.07 7.84
C LEU A 132 -23.92 4.35 8.64
N TRP A 133 -23.60 3.22 9.28
CA TRP A 133 -24.54 2.50 10.15
C TRP A 133 -25.04 3.36 11.31
N LEU A 134 -24.19 4.21 11.90
CA LEU A 134 -24.61 5.15 12.96
C LEU A 134 -25.65 6.16 12.49
N THR A 135 -25.67 6.48 11.19
CA THR A 135 -26.68 7.38 10.58
C THR A 135 -27.94 6.64 10.11
N GLY A 136 -28.02 5.32 10.30
CA GLY A 136 -29.11 4.48 9.81
C GLY A 136 -29.02 4.12 8.32
N TYR A 137 -28.00 4.62 7.61
CA TYR A 137 -27.75 4.24 6.22
C TYR A 137 -27.16 2.83 6.14
N ARG A 138 -27.75 1.98 5.30
CA ARG A 138 -27.26 0.61 5.02
C ARG A 138 -26.61 0.59 3.65
N PRO A 139 -25.27 0.48 3.58
CA PRO A 139 -24.55 0.38 2.31
C PRO A 139 -25.09 -0.75 1.43
N GLN A 140 -25.44 -0.42 0.19
CA GLN A 140 -25.78 -1.43 -0.82
C GLN A 140 -24.50 -2.02 -1.40
N THR A 141 -24.53 -3.31 -1.71
CA THR A 141 -23.44 -4.02 -2.38
C THR A 141 -23.94 -4.53 -3.74
N PRO A 142 -23.09 -4.61 -4.77
CA PRO A 142 -23.50 -4.98 -6.14
C PRO A 142 -23.95 -6.44 -6.32
N GLY A 143 -24.33 -7.15 -5.25
CA GLY A 143 -24.78 -8.54 -5.32
C GLY A 143 -23.71 -9.54 -5.75
N ILE A 144 -22.41 -9.17 -5.77
CA ILE A 144 -21.33 -10.10 -6.15
C ILE A 144 -21.37 -11.36 -5.29
N GLY A 145 -21.68 -11.24 -3.98
CA GLY A 145 -21.82 -12.39 -3.08
C GLY A 145 -23.00 -13.32 -3.42
N GLU A 146 -23.96 -12.87 -4.24
CA GLU A 146 -25.11 -13.65 -4.69
C GLU A 146 -24.83 -14.40 -6.01
N LEU A 147 -23.74 -14.05 -6.71
CA LEU A 147 -23.34 -14.73 -7.94
C LEU A 147 -22.78 -16.12 -7.65
N PRO A 148 -22.85 -17.05 -8.61
CA PRO A 148 -22.13 -18.32 -8.52
C PRO A 148 -20.64 -18.09 -8.24
N LEU A 149 -20.04 -18.93 -7.40
CA LEU A 149 -18.66 -18.76 -6.94
C LEU A 149 -17.64 -18.64 -8.09
N TRP A 150 -17.81 -19.40 -9.17
CA TRP A 150 -16.94 -19.33 -10.34
C TRP A 150 -16.96 -17.93 -10.98
N ASN A 151 -18.12 -17.26 -10.95
CA ASN A 151 -18.29 -15.92 -11.49
C ASN A 151 -17.66 -14.87 -10.55
N GLN A 152 -17.80 -15.05 -9.23
CA GLN A 152 -17.08 -14.23 -8.25
C GLN A 152 -15.57 -14.32 -8.45
N MET A 153 -15.02 -15.54 -8.60
CA MET A 153 -13.59 -15.75 -8.87
C MET A 153 -13.14 -15.05 -10.15
N LEU A 154 -13.96 -15.08 -11.20
CA LEU A 154 -13.70 -14.43 -12.48
C LEU A 154 -13.68 -12.90 -12.34
N GLN A 155 -14.68 -12.31 -11.71
CA GLN A 155 -14.80 -10.85 -11.57
C GLN A 155 -13.75 -10.26 -10.63
N LEU A 156 -13.49 -10.90 -9.48
CA LEU A 156 -12.51 -10.40 -8.50
C LEU A 156 -11.08 -10.49 -9.02
N LEU A 157 -10.73 -11.57 -9.73
CA LEU A 157 -9.42 -11.68 -10.37
C LEU A 157 -9.25 -10.67 -11.50
N HIS A 158 -10.31 -10.45 -12.28
CA HIS A 158 -10.34 -9.44 -13.33
C HIS A 158 -10.10 -8.04 -12.75
N ALA A 159 -10.84 -7.64 -11.72
CA ALA A 159 -10.68 -6.36 -11.04
C ALA A 159 -9.23 -6.16 -10.55
N SER A 160 -8.68 -7.16 -9.85
CA SER A 160 -7.36 -7.12 -9.22
C SER A 160 -6.19 -6.74 -10.16
N VAL A 161 -6.29 -7.04 -11.45
CA VAL A 161 -5.23 -6.73 -12.44
C VAL A 161 -5.70 -5.68 -13.43
N TYR A 162 -6.88 -5.87 -14.01
CA TYR A 162 -7.36 -5.03 -15.10
C TYR A 162 -7.56 -3.59 -14.63
N GLU A 163 -8.15 -3.40 -13.44
CA GLU A 163 -8.37 -2.05 -12.90
C GLU A 163 -7.06 -1.33 -12.60
N GLU A 164 -6.02 -2.04 -12.16
CA GLU A 164 -4.69 -1.45 -11.98
C GLU A 164 -4.07 -1.01 -13.31
N VAL A 165 -4.28 -1.78 -14.38
CA VAL A 165 -3.84 -1.39 -15.72
C VAL A 165 -4.59 -0.13 -16.18
N ILE A 166 -5.92 -0.16 -16.18
CA ILE A 166 -6.70 0.95 -16.74
C ILE A 166 -6.71 2.20 -15.85
N THR A 167 -6.51 2.08 -14.54
CA THR A 167 -6.52 3.25 -13.64
C THR A 167 -5.12 3.74 -13.31
N ARG A 168 -4.15 2.86 -13.05
CA ARG A 168 -2.77 3.28 -12.70
C ARG A 168 -1.92 3.44 -13.94
N THR A 169 -1.92 2.50 -14.86
CA THR A 169 -1.04 2.64 -16.03
C THR A 169 -1.48 3.81 -16.91
N ILE A 170 -2.78 3.94 -17.19
CA ILE A 170 -3.29 5.00 -18.07
C ILE A 170 -3.26 6.39 -17.42
N PHE A 171 -3.74 6.55 -16.18
CA PHE A 171 -3.87 7.87 -15.56
C PHE A 171 -2.74 8.27 -14.61
N LEU A 172 -1.77 7.38 -14.37
CA LEU A 172 -0.63 7.65 -13.49
C LEU A 172 0.70 7.31 -14.15
N GLY A 173 0.92 6.07 -14.59
CA GLY A 173 2.15 5.60 -15.20
C GLY A 173 2.52 6.33 -16.50
N ILE A 174 1.61 6.33 -17.48
CA ILE A 174 1.81 6.99 -18.79
C ILE A 174 2.03 8.49 -18.64
N PRO A 175 1.21 9.27 -17.89
CA PRO A 175 1.41 10.71 -17.77
C PRO A 175 2.71 11.07 -17.04
N VAL A 176 3.05 10.37 -15.96
CA VAL A 176 4.32 10.60 -15.24
C VAL A 176 5.51 10.25 -16.13
N PHE A 177 5.46 9.12 -16.84
CA PHE A 177 6.48 8.74 -17.80
C PHE A 177 6.65 9.81 -18.88
N ALA A 178 5.55 10.27 -19.48
CA ALA A 178 5.57 11.28 -20.53
C ALA A 178 6.21 12.59 -20.06
N ILE A 179 5.93 13.04 -18.84
CA ILE A 179 6.54 14.27 -18.28
C ILE A 179 8.06 14.12 -18.16
N TYR A 180 8.53 13.02 -17.58
CA TYR A 180 9.97 12.79 -17.44
C TYR A 180 10.68 12.61 -18.79
N PHE A 181 10.05 11.88 -19.71
CA PHE A 181 10.56 11.72 -21.06
C PHE A 181 10.65 13.06 -21.80
N LEU A 182 9.61 13.90 -21.73
CA LEU A 182 9.59 15.23 -22.34
C LEU A 182 10.59 16.21 -21.70
N ARG A 183 10.99 15.97 -20.45
CA ARG A 183 12.08 16.70 -19.78
C ARG A 183 13.48 16.24 -20.18
N GLY A 184 13.57 15.22 -21.05
CA GLY A 184 14.84 14.66 -21.51
C GLY A 184 15.50 13.71 -20.50
N GLU A 185 14.75 13.24 -19.48
CA GLU A 185 15.29 12.26 -18.53
C GLU A 185 15.40 10.89 -19.19
N LYS A 186 16.55 10.23 -19.01
CA LYS A 186 16.80 8.87 -19.51
C LYS A 186 16.11 7.86 -18.61
N ILE A 187 14.82 7.66 -18.81
CA ILE A 187 14.01 6.68 -18.09
C ILE A 187 13.65 5.49 -18.97
N SER A 188 13.64 4.29 -18.39
CA SER A 188 13.21 3.07 -19.09
C SER A 188 11.71 3.13 -19.39
N PRO A 189 11.25 2.70 -20.59
CA PRO A 189 9.82 2.55 -20.89
C PRO A 189 9.07 1.68 -19.88
N LEU A 190 9.75 0.74 -19.21
CA LEU A 190 9.14 -0.09 -18.15
C LEU A 190 8.66 0.74 -16.95
N LYS A 191 9.12 1.99 -16.78
CA LYS A 191 8.62 2.91 -15.75
C LYS A 191 7.17 3.34 -15.98
N ILE A 192 6.62 3.10 -17.17
CA ILE A 192 5.16 3.16 -17.40
C ILE A 192 4.43 2.20 -16.45
N LEU A 193 5.07 1.16 -15.91
CA LEU A 193 4.52 0.26 -14.90
C LEU A 193 4.85 0.68 -13.46
N GLY A 194 5.28 1.93 -13.24
CA GLY A 194 5.58 2.49 -11.92
C GLY A 194 7.00 2.23 -11.43
N GLY A 195 7.18 2.23 -10.10
CA GLY A 195 8.48 1.99 -9.45
C GLY A 195 9.48 3.14 -9.61
N TYR A 196 9.01 4.39 -9.68
CA TYR A 196 9.82 5.61 -9.68
C TYR A 196 10.55 5.83 -8.34
N GLY A 197 10.08 5.22 -7.26
CA GLY A 197 10.75 5.18 -5.96
C GLY A 197 10.52 6.41 -5.09
N LYS A 198 10.41 7.61 -5.66
CA LYS A 198 10.09 8.84 -4.90
C LYS A 198 8.78 9.43 -5.40
N ILE A 199 8.04 10.05 -4.47
CA ILE A 199 6.82 10.81 -4.77
C ILE A 199 7.18 12.29 -4.65
N THR A 200 7.15 13.00 -5.77
CA THR A 200 7.22 14.46 -5.82
C THR A 200 5.80 15.03 -5.98
N HIS A 201 5.69 16.34 -6.19
CA HIS A 201 4.40 16.97 -6.49
C HIS A 201 3.75 16.41 -7.77
N ILE A 202 4.55 15.99 -8.76
CA ILE A 202 4.02 15.48 -10.03
C ILE A 202 3.32 14.15 -9.81
N GLU A 203 4.00 13.18 -9.20
CA GLU A 203 3.40 11.88 -8.87
C GLU A 203 2.21 12.05 -7.92
N GLY A 204 2.32 12.95 -6.95
CA GLY A 204 1.23 13.24 -6.02
C GLY A 204 -0.05 13.70 -6.72
N ILE A 205 0.05 14.60 -7.70
CA ILE A 205 -1.10 15.05 -8.50
C ILE A 205 -1.73 13.89 -9.27
N PHE A 206 -0.93 13.08 -9.97
CA PHE A 206 -1.47 11.97 -10.73
C PHE A 206 -2.01 10.84 -9.85
N ILE A 207 -1.48 10.65 -8.64
CA ILE A 207 -2.07 9.74 -7.64
C ILE A 207 -3.48 10.23 -7.28
N LEU A 208 -3.67 11.53 -7.03
CA LEU A 208 -4.98 12.11 -6.72
C LEU A 208 -5.98 11.97 -7.88
N VAL A 209 -5.53 12.20 -9.11
CA VAL A 209 -6.36 12.04 -10.32
C VAL A 209 -6.76 10.58 -10.49
N SER A 210 -5.80 9.66 -10.45
CA SER A 210 -6.02 8.22 -10.59
C SER A 210 -6.92 7.67 -9.48
N ALA A 211 -6.77 8.12 -8.24
CA ALA A 211 -7.64 7.74 -7.11
C ALA A 211 -9.07 8.28 -7.27
N SER A 212 -9.23 9.51 -7.78
CA SER A 212 -10.54 10.10 -8.06
C SER A 212 -11.29 9.33 -9.14
N ILE A 213 -10.62 8.97 -10.24
CA ILE A 213 -11.20 8.17 -11.32
C ILE A 213 -11.58 6.79 -10.81
N PHE A 214 -10.69 6.14 -10.04
CA PHE A 214 -10.97 4.84 -9.43
C PHE A 214 -12.20 4.88 -8.53
N ALA A 215 -12.34 5.91 -7.69
CA ALA A 215 -13.51 6.07 -6.82
C ALA A 215 -14.80 6.34 -7.59
N ALA A 216 -14.75 7.23 -8.60
CA ALA A 216 -15.89 7.52 -9.45
C ALA A 216 -16.36 6.27 -10.22
N ALA A 217 -15.43 5.44 -10.68
CA ALA A 217 -15.73 4.23 -11.43
C ALA A 217 -16.57 3.21 -10.63
N HIS A 218 -16.53 3.26 -9.30
CA HIS A 218 -17.28 2.37 -8.43
C HIS A 218 -18.72 2.83 -8.17
N VAL A 219 -19.04 4.10 -8.39
CA VAL A 219 -20.37 4.68 -8.07
C VAL A 219 -21.52 3.96 -8.79
N PRO A 220 -21.45 3.61 -10.09
CA PRO A 220 -22.58 2.99 -10.78
C PRO A 220 -23.00 1.64 -10.19
N ALA A 221 -22.06 0.89 -9.61
CA ALA A 221 -22.32 -0.43 -9.04
C ALA A 221 -22.49 -0.41 -7.50
N TRP A 222 -21.82 0.51 -6.81
CA TRP A 222 -21.74 0.53 -5.35
C TRP A 222 -22.42 1.74 -4.70
N ASP A 223 -22.98 2.68 -5.47
CA ASP A 223 -23.53 3.95 -4.96
C ASP A 223 -22.45 4.88 -4.34
N VAL A 224 -22.86 6.11 -4.00
CA VAL A 224 -22.01 7.22 -3.57
C VAL A 224 -21.23 6.92 -2.28
N TRP A 225 -21.76 6.05 -1.42
CA TRP A 225 -21.11 5.71 -0.14
C TRP A 225 -19.71 5.11 -0.34
N LYS A 226 -19.49 4.44 -1.47
CA LYS A 226 -18.25 3.75 -1.78
C LYS A 226 -17.14 4.71 -2.22
N ILE A 227 -17.45 5.96 -2.56
CA ILE A 227 -16.47 6.97 -3.01
C ILE A 227 -15.37 7.15 -1.96
N ALA A 228 -15.70 7.38 -0.70
CA ALA A 228 -14.71 7.63 0.34
C ALA A 228 -13.71 6.47 0.53
N PRO A 229 -14.14 5.21 0.75
CA PRO A 229 -13.21 4.10 0.94
C PRO A 229 -12.44 3.75 -0.34
N THR A 230 -13.06 3.82 -1.52
CA THR A 230 -12.34 3.54 -2.78
C THR A 230 -11.38 4.65 -3.16
N PHE A 231 -11.67 5.91 -2.84
CA PHE A 231 -10.71 7.00 -3.01
C PHE A 231 -9.47 6.78 -2.15
N VAL A 232 -9.64 6.46 -0.86
CA VAL A 232 -8.51 6.13 0.01
C VAL A 232 -7.77 4.89 -0.49
N GLY A 233 -8.47 3.81 -0.82
CA GLY A 233 -7.86 2.63 -1.45
C GLY A 233 -7.06 2.99 -2.70
N GLY A 234 -7.59 3.88 -3.54
CA GLY A 234 -6.93 4.37 -4.74
C GLY A 234 -5.66 5.19 -4.47
N LEU A 235 -5.64 5.99 -3.40
CA LEU A 235 -4.43 6.69 -2.96
C LEU A 235 -3.34 5.71 -2.53
N LEU A 236 -3.71 4.67 -1.77
CA LEU A 236 -2.79 3.65 -1.27
C LEU A 236 -2.22 2.80 -2.41
N LEU A 237 -3.07 2.39 -3.35
CA LEU A 237 -2.66 1.68 -4.58
C LEU A 237 -1.74 2.54 -5.45
N GLY A 238 -2.09 3.81 -5.67
CA GLY A 238 -1.26 4.76 -6.42
C GLY A 238 0.10 5.03 -5.75
N TYR A 239 0.12 5.09 -4.42
CA TYR A 239 1.35 5.18 -3.63
C TYR A 239 2.26 3.96 -3.86
N LEU A 240 1.73 2.73 -3.70
CA LEU A 240 2.50 1.50 -3.93
C LEU A 240 2.98 1.40 -5.38
N TYR A 241 2.14 1.80 -6.33
CA TYR A 241 2.47 1.83 -7.75
C TYR A 241 3.69 2.73 -8.04
N ILE A 242 3.70 3.96 -7.53
CA ILE A 242 4.84 4.88 -7.75
C ILE A 242 6.10 4.41 -7.02
N ARG A 243 5.96 3.91 -5.79
CA ARG A 243 7.10 3.53 -4.95
C ARG A 243 7.75 2.24 -5.43
N TYR A 244 6.95 1.24 -5.76
CA TYR A 244 7.41 -0.13 -5.98
C TYR A 244 7.05 -0.67 -7.37
N GLY A 245 5.94 -0.22 -7.96
CA GLY A 245 5.51 -0.62 -9.30
C GLY A 245 4.17 -1.34 -9.28
N ILE A 246 3.66 -1.64 -10.48
CA ILE A 246 2.33 -2.24 -10.70
C ILE A 246 2.14 -3.56 -9.96
N HIS A 247 3.20 -4.36 -9.81
CA HIS A 247 3.12 -5.63 -9.09
C HIS A 247 2.69 -5.44 -7.63
N ALA A 248 3.13 -4.36 -6.97
CA ALA A 248 2.75 -4.07 -5.59
C ALA A 248 1.29 -3.61 -5.48
N SER A 249 0.80 -2.82 -6.45
CA SER A 249 -0.59 -2.38 -6.46
C SER A 249 -1.54 -3.54 -6.80
N ILE A 250 -1.18 -4.39 -7.78
CA ILE A 250 -1.91 -5.63 -8.08
C ILE A 250 -2.00 -6.52 -6.84
N MET A 251 -0.91 -6.72 -6.09
CA MET A 251 -0.96 -7.56 -4.88
C MET A 251 -1.85 -7.00 -3.79
N MET A 252 -1.86 -5.68 -3.57
CA MET A 252 -2.77 -5.07 -2.59
C MET A 252 -4.24 -5.16 -3.04
N HIS A 253 -4.52 -4.94 -4.33
CA HIS A 253 -5.87 -5.06 -4.89
C HIS A 253 -6.35 -6.52 -4.79
N PHE A 254 -5.53 -7.47 -5.23
CA PHE A 254 -5.77 -8.91 -5.11
C PHE A 254 -6.04 -9.36 -3.67
N LEU A 255 -5.25 -8.90 -2.70
CA LEU A 255 -5.49 -9.20 -1.29
C LEU A 255 -6.84 -8.67 -0.80
N THR A 256 -7.27 -7.51 -1.28
CA THR A 256 -8.53 -6.88 -0.88
C THR A 256 -9.74 -7.63 -1.42
N ASP A 257 -9.66 -8.04 -2.69
CA ASP A 257 -10.79 -8.64 -3.40
C ASP A 257 -10.88 -10.14 -3.15
N PHE A 258 -9.77 -10.84 -3.36
CA PHE A 258 -9.74 -12.29 -3.44
C PHE A 258 -9.81 -12.97 -2.06
N ILE A 259 -9.66 -12.23 -0.96
CA ILE A 259 -9.83 -12.75 0.41
C ILE A 259 -11.25 -13.27 0.67
N SER A 260 -12.24 -12.79 -0.07
CA SER A 260 -13.62 -13.25 0.00
C SER A 260 -13.82 -14.68 -0.56
N ILE A 261 -12.98 -15.13 -1.49
CA ILE A 261 -13.10 -16.44 -2.14
C ILE A 261 -12.93 -17.62 -1.16
N PRO A 262 -11.85 -17.73 -0.37
CA PRO A 262 -11.73 -18.80 0.61
C PRO A 262 -12.84 -18.73 1.68
N MET A 263 -13.33 -17.54 2.02
CA MET A 263 -14.46 -17.36 2.94
C MET A 263 -15.76 -17.94 2.35
N ALA A 264 -15.97 -17.82 1.04
CA ALA A 264 -17.14 -18.37 0.36
C ALA A 264 -17.07 -19.90 0.17
N LEU A 265 -15.88 -20.50 0.25
CA LEU A 265 -15.67 -21.94 0.06
C LEU A 265 -15.82 -22.77 1.33
N SER A 266 -15.57 -22.19 2.51
CA SER A 266 -15.62 -22.90 3.79
C SER A 266 -16.08 -21.98 4.91
N SER A 267 -17.06 -22.46 5.69
CA SER A 267 -17.56 -21.79 6.90
C SER A 267 -16.47 -21.58 7.95
N GLU A 268 -15.54 -22.54 8.07
CA GLU A 268 -14.42 -22.47 9.01
C GLU A 268 -13.46 -21.35 8.60
N LEU A 269 -13.13 -21.27 7.31
CA LEU A 269 -12.30 -20.19 6.77
C LEU A 269 -12.98 -18.84 6.85
N GLN A 270 -14.31 -18.77 6.69
CA GLN A 270 -15.06 -17.54 6.90
C GLN A 270 -14.87 -16.98 8.31
N ILE A 271 -14.96 -17.82 9.34
CA ILE A 271 -14.76 -17.39 10.73
C ILE A 271 -13.31 -16.96 10.95
N VAL A 272 -12.34 -17.78 10.52
CA VAL A 272 -10.91 -17.52 10.73
C VAL A 272 -10.48 -16.23 10.03
N LEU A 273 -10.81 -16.08 8.74
CA LEU A 273 -10.48 -14.89 7.97
C LEU A 273 -11.29 -13.68 8.43
N GLY A 274 -12.54 -13.84 8.87
CA GLY A 274 -13.32 -12.78 9.49
C GLY A 274 -12.65 -12.20 10.74
N LEU A 275 -12.17 -13.06 11.64
CA LEU A 275 -11.39 -12.64 12.82
C LEU A 275 -10.07 -11.97 12.42
N LEU A 276 -9.42 -12.49 11.38
CA LEU A 276 -8.20 -11.89 10.85
C LEU A 276 -8.44 -10.49 10.27
N MET A 277 -9.57 -10.26 9.59
CA MET A 277 -9.96 -8.94 9.09
C MET A 277 -10.24 -7.94 10.21
N ILE A 278 -10.83 -8.40 11.33
CA ILE A 278 -10.98 -7.57 12.54
C ILE A 278 -9.61 -7.21 13.11
N TYR A 279 -8.70 -8.19 13.21
CA TYR A 279 -7.32 -7.92 13.63
C TYR A 279 -6.65 -6.86 12.72
N PHE A 280 -6.78 -7.01 11.40
CA PHE A 280 -6.22 -6.04 10.44
C PHE A 280 -6.83 -4.65 10.58
N ALA A 281 -8.13 -4.53 10.88
CA ALA A 281 -8.75 -3.24 11.17
C ALA A 281 -8.19 -2.59 12.45
N LEU A 282 -8.02 -3.37 13.52
CA LEU A 282 -7.46 -2.88 14.79
C LEU A 282 -6.02 -2.41 14.62
N VAL A 283 -5.21 -3.15 13.86
CA VAL A 283 -3.85 -2.74 13.52
C VAL A 283 -3.85 -1.51 12.60
N GLY A 284 -4.73 -1.49 11.61
CA GLY A 284 -4.89 -0.38 10.68
C GLY A 284 -5.21 0.94 11.38
N PHE A 285 -5.93 0.90 12.51
CA PHE A 285 -6.16 2.08 13.36
C PHE A 285 -4.85 2.69 13.89
N VAL A 286 -3.90 1.85 14.33
CA VAL A 286 -2.59 2.32 14.81
C VAL A 286 -1.82 3.01 13.68
N PHE A 287 -1.82 2.41 12.48
CA PHE A 287 -1.21 3.03 11.31
C PHE A 287 -1.94 4.30 10.90
N PHE A 288 -3.27 4.33 10.94
CA PHE A 288 -4.08 5.50 10.64
C PHE A 288 -3.70 6.68 11.53
N ILE A 289 -3.60 6.50 12.85
CA ILE A 289 -3.13 7.55 13.77
C ILE A 289 -1.72 8.00 13.38
N SER A 290 -0.81 7.07 13.11
CA SER A 290 0.57 7.38 12.74
C SER A 290 0.65 8.24 11.48
N TYR A 291 -0.09 7.87 10.44
CA TYR A 291 -0.13 8.60 9.17
C TYR A 291 -0.90 9.92 9.27
N ALA A 292 -1.97 9.99 10.06
CA ALA A 292 -2.71 11.22 10.31
C ALA A 292 -1.84 12.28 11.01
N ILE A 293 -1.05 11.89 12.02
CA ILE A 293 -0.09 12.80 12.69
C ILE A 293 0.97 13.30 11.71
N ARG A 294 1.49 12.42 10.84
CA ARG A 294 2.47 12.82 9.81
C ARG A 294 1.87 13.80 8.81
N ALA A 295 0.65 13.53 8.33
CA ALA A 295 -0.05 14.42 7.42
C ALA A 295 -0.33 15.79 8.06
N TYR A 296 -0.77 15.81 9.33
CA TYR A 296 -0.99 17.04 10.08
C TYR A 296 0.30 17.87 10.19
N HIS A 297 1.43 17.27 10.56
CA HIS A 297 2.71 17.97 10.65
C HIS A 297 3.22 18.47 9.29
N TYR A 298 2.93 17.75 8.21
CA TYR A 298 3.29 18.18 6.86
C TYR A 298 2.49 19.40 6.41
N ILE A 299 1.19 19.44 6.72
CA ILE A 299 0.28 20.54 6.36
C ILE A 299 0.44 21.74 7.29
N SER A 300 0.71 21.49 8.57
CA SER A 300 0.90 22.50 9.62
C SER A 300 2.34 22.47 10.11
N PRO A 301 3.33 22.84 9.27
CA PRO A 301 4.71 22.91 9.72
C PRO A 301 4.78 23.94 10.84
N LYS A 302 5.24 23.51 12.02
CA LYS A 302 5.57 24.46 13.08
C LYS A 302 6.66 25.37 12.53
N LYS A 303 6.42 26.69 12.54
CA LYS A 303 7.50 27.66 12.29
C LYS A 303 8.62 27.31 13.28
N PRO A 304 9.85 27.06 12.82
CA PRO A 304 10.95 26.91 13.75
C PRO A 304 11.03 28.19 14.57
N GLU A 305 10.85 28.09 15.89
CA GLU A 305 11.19 29.20 16.76
C GLU A 305 12.67 29.51 16.51
N PRO A 306 13.05 30.79 16.35
CA PRO A 306 14.44 31.16 16.16
C PRO A 306 15.20 30.70 17.41
N VAL A 307 15.92 29.58 17.28
CA VAL A 307 16.80 29.08 18.31
C VAL A 307 17.87 30.15 18.50
N LYS A 308 17.92 30.77 19.69
CA LYS A 308 19.09 31.55 20.08
C LYS A 308 20.28 30.61 20.00
N ILE A 309 21.16 30.85 19.01
CA ILE A 309 22.43 30.17 18.91
C ILE A 309 23.24 30.63 20.12
N ILE A 310 23.18 29.85 21.20
CA ILE A 310 24.13 29.97 22.29
C ILE A 310 25.42 29.38 21.72
N LYS A 311 26.40 30.25 21.43
CA LYS A 311 27.77 29.85 21.14
C LYS A 311 28.40 29.33 22.43
N GLU A 312 27.97 28.17 22.88
CA GLU A 312 28.74 27.38 23.84
C GLU A 312 29.36 26.25 23.04
N GLU A 313 30.69 26.23 23.01
CA GLU A 313 31.45 25.07 22.56
C GLU A 313 30.97 23.86 23.37
N PRO A 314 30.40 22.82 22.74
CA PRO A 314 29.88 21.69 23.49
C PRO A 314 31.07 20.90 24.03
N SER A 315 31.44 21.14 25.28
CA SER A 315 32.45 20.35 26.00
C SER A 315 32.01 18.91 26.28
N SER A 316 30.72 18.59 26.04
CA SER A 316 30.20 17.22 26.03
C SER A 316 28.86 17.10 25.31
N TRP A 317 28.66 16.00 24.59
CA TRP A 317 27.42 15.60 23.89
C TRP A 317 26.22 15.40 24.84
N ILE A 318 26.45 15.38 26.15
CA ILE A 318 25.45 15.14 27.21
C ILE A 318 24.38 16.25 27.24
N ASN A 319 24.67 17.43 26.68
CA ASN A 319 23.75 18.58 26.67
C ASN A 319 23.24 18.99 25.27
N MET A 320 23.30 18.10 24.27
CA MET A 320 22.73 18.42 22.97
C MET A 320 21.21 18.60 23.04
N THR A 321 20.72 19.64 22.36
CA THR A 321 19.29 19.93 22.23
C THR A 321 18.95 20.01 20.74
N CYS A 322 17.91 19.31 20.30
CA CYS A 322 17.60 19.21 18.88
C CYS A 322 17.21 20.59 18.33
N PRO A 323 17.88 21.09 17.28
CA PRO A 323 17.64 22.43 16.76
C PRO A 323 16.25 22.59 16.13
N ASN A 324 15.58 21.50 15.76
CA ASN A 324 14.25 21.55 15.15
C ASN A 324 13.10 21.52 16.17
N CYS A 325 13.26 20.81 17.30
CA CYS A 325 12.14 20.56 18.21
C CYS A 325 12.45 20.72 19.70
N GLY A 326 13.67 21.13 20.07
CA GLY A 326 14.10 21.23 21.46
C GLY A 326 14.25 19.89 22.19
N GLY A 327 14.12 18.76 21.49
CA GLY A 327 14.21 17.42 22.08
C GLY A 327 15.64 17.08 22.48
N ARG A 328 15.81 16.44 23.65
CA ARG A 328 17.13 16.05 24.18
C ARG A 328 17.48 14.57 23.97
N VAL A 329 16.62 13.85 23.24
CA VAL A 329 16.78 12.41 23.00
C VAL A 329 17.13 12.18 21.54
N PHE A 330 18.26 11.53 21.31
CA PHE A 330 18.80 11.21 19.99
C PHE A 330 19.04 9.71 19.85
N GLN A 331 18.97 9.22 18.62
CA GLN A 331 19.28 7.86 18.21
C GLN A 331 20.37 7.92 17.15
N TYR A 332 21.41 7.11 17.27
CA TYR A 332 22.42 6.99 16.22
C TYR A 332 21.80 6.41 14.95
N VAL A 333 22.04 7.08 13.82
CA VAL A 333 21.73 6.57 12.48
C VAL A 333 22.97 5.87 11.91
N ASP A 334 24.14 6.46 12.14
CA ASP A 334 25.48 5.94 11.86
C ASP A 334 26.50 6.63 12.79
N GLU A 335 27.80 6.32 12.66
CA GLU A 335 28.87 6.80 13.55
C GLU A 335 28.93 8.34 13.68
N ASN A 336 28.57 9.07 12.62
CA ASN A 336 28.69 10.53 12.57
C ASN A 336 27.32 11.22 12.49
N THR A 337 26.22 10.49 12.72
CA THR A 337 24.89 11.06 12.50
C THR A 337 23.88 10.65 13.56
N LEU A 338 23.24 11.64 14.17
CA LEU A 338 22.20 11.50 15.18
C LEU A 338 20.83 11.86 14.59
N ARG A 339 19.81 11.05 14.85
CA ARG A 339 18.41 11.37 14.60
C ARG A 339 17.74 11.76 15.90
N CYS A 340 17.14 12.94 15.97
CA CYS A 340 16.28 13.31 17.07
C CYS A 340 15.05 12.39 17.09
N VAL A 341 14.85 11.70 18.21
CA VAL A 341 13.72 10.75 18.37
C VAL A 341 12.37 11.48 18.34
N ASN A 342 12.35 12.76 18.71
CA ASN A 342 11.11 13.50 18.87
C ASN A 342 10.55 14.05 17.54
N CYS A 343 11.42 14.40 16.58
CA CYS A 343 11.00 15.01 15.30
C CYS A 343 11.65 14.39 14.06
N GLY A 344 12.53 13.40 14.22
CA GLY A 344 13.22 12.74 13.12
C GLY A 344 14.36 13.56 12.48
N THR A 345 14.68 14.74 13.01
CA THR A 345 15.76 15.59 12.48
C THR A 345 17.10 14.90 12.58
N ILE A 346 17.82 14.85 11.46
CA ILE A 346 19.14 14.25 11.36
C ILE A 346 20.20 15.35 11.55
N ILE A 347 21.14 15.13 12.47
CA ILE A 347 22.23 16.02 12.86
C ILE A 347 23.53 15.29 12.61
N LYS A 348 24.42 15.88 11.82
CA LYS A 348 25.78 15.36 11.66
C LYS A 348 26.65 15.85 12.81
N LEU A 349 27.35 14.93 13.46
CA LEU A 349 28.43 15.22 14.38
C LEU A 349 29.64 15.62 13.54
N ASN A 350 30.23 16.78 13.82
CA ASN A 350 31.51 17.12 13.19
C ASN A 350 32.59 16.26 13.85
N GLU A 351 33.41 15.60 13.04
CA GLU A 351 34.67 15.01 13.51
C GLU A 351 35.53 16.16 14.07
N GLU A 352 35.80 16.16 15.37
CA GLU A 352 36.89 16.96 15.91
C GLU A 352 38.18 16.47 15.24
N LYS A 353 38.79 17.34 14.41
CA LYS A 353 40.21 17.19 14.08
C LYS A 353 40.98 17.29 15.39
N ASP A 354 41.52 16.18 15.83
CA ASP A 354 42.47 16.11 16.93
C ASP A 354 43.79 16.76 16.50
N ASP A 355 43.89 18.10 16.61
CA ASP A 355 45.13 18.87 16.37
C ASP A 355 46.12 18.76 17.56
N ARG A 356 46.11 17.66 18.32
CA ARG A 356 47.07 17.43 19.43
C ARG A 356 47.97 16.22 19.23
N LEU A 357 48.52 16.03 18.03
CA LEU A 357 49.66 15.13 17.84
C LEU A 357 50.64 15.67 16.77
N GLU A 358 51.03 16.94 16.84
CA GLU A 358 52.30 17.36 16.26
C GLU A 358 52.98 18.37 17.19
N LEU A 359 54.18 18.00 17.67
CA LEU A 359 55.36 18.82 17.96
C LEU A 359 56.29 18.05 18.93
N PRO A 360 57.62 18.10 18.75
CA PRO A 360 58.45 17.98 17.55
C PRO A 360 59.03 16.57 17.34
#